data_AF-A0A7S1SKB0-F1
#
_entry.id   AF-A0A7S1SKB0-F1
#
_cell.length_a   1.000
_cell.length_b   1.000
_cell.length_c   1.000
_cell.angle_alpha   90.00
_cell.angle_beta   90.00
_cell.angle_gamma   90.00
#
_symmetry.space_group_name_H-M   'P 1'
#
loop_
_entity.id
_entity.type
_entity.pdbx_description
1 polymer ?
#
loop_
_entity_poly.entity_id
_entity_poly.type
_entity_poly.pdbx_seq_one_letter_code
_entity_poly.pdbx_strand_id
1 'polypeptide(L)'
;HEEDVVMFLSFTAMFFVSGATFTFFGQFLVFLTPNDLMALLLAGAFMFFWNIFSGFGIPVKQMPAYLAWVSYVSPTSYIIQGLCSIILGNSEVVIDAFGKPQTISQFLVDYFDYEYDFRYACVGIVAGFCLLFILTGSLALKFLNFNIR
;
A
#
# COMPACT_ATOMS: atom_id res chain seq x y z
N HIS A 1 19.77 17.22 9.55
CA HIS A 1 19.26 18.22 8.59
C HIS A 1 19.10 17.65 7.18
N GLU A 2 20.14 17.09 6.53
CA GLU A 2 19.96 16.44 5.22
C GLU A 2 19.08 15.18 5.29
N GLU A 3 19.26 14.35 6.32
CA GLU A 3 18.43 13.14 6.52
C GLU A 3 16.95 13.46 6.75
N ASP A 4 16.66 14.55 7.47
CA ASP A 4 15.28 15.02 7.71
C ASP A 4 14.60 15.43 6.40
N VAL A 5 15.35 16.07 5.49
CA VAL A 5 14.85 16.45 4.16
C VAL A 5 14.57 15.22 3.31
N VAL A 6 15.47 14.23 3.30
CA VAL A 6 15.27 12.97 2.56
C VAL A 6 14.06 12.22 3.09
N MET A 7 13.89 12.15 4.42
CA MET A 7 12.73 11.54 5.06
C MET A 7 11.43 12.25 4.64
N PHE A 8 11.38 13.58 4.72
CA PHE A 8 10.22 14.37 4.33
C PHE A 8 9.86 14.22 2.86
N LEU A 9 10.85 14.26 1.95
CA LEU A 9 10.63 14.06 0.52
C LEU A 9 10.15 12.65 0.21
N SER A 10 10.74 11.63 0.85
CA SER A 10 10.33 10.23 0.67
C SER A 10 8.90 10.00 1.16
N PHE A 11 8.56 10.57 2.32
CA PHE A 11 7.20 10.55 2.86
C PHE A 11 6.21 11.23 1.91
N THR A 12 6.55 12.41 1.42
CA THR A 12 5.70 13.18 0.51
C THR A 12 5.48 12.42 -0.81
N ALA A 13 6.53 11.84 -1.38
CA ALA A 13 6.45 11.00 -2.57
C ALA A 13 5.54 9.78 -2.34
N MET A 14 5.72 9.08 -1.22
CA MET A 14 4.90 7.93 -0.85
C MET A 14 3.41 8.31 -0.68
N PHE A 15 3.15 9.42 0.00
CA PHE A 15 1.79 9.94 0.21
C PHE A 15 1.12 10.33 -1.12
N PHE A 16 1.84 10.99 -2.01
CA PHE A 16 1.30 11.37 -3.32
C PHE A 16 1.03 10.15 -4.21
N VAL A 17 1.99 9.21 -4.29
CA VAL A 17 1.87 8.00 -5.11
C VAL A 17 0.76 7.07 -4.59
N SER A 18 0.60 6.94 -3.28
CA SER A 18 -0.51 6.18 -2.69
C SER A 18 -1.87 6.82 -2.97
N GLY A 19 -2.00 8.13 -2.80
CA GLY A 19 -3.21 8.88 -3.15
C GLY A 19 -3.59 8.75 -4.63
N ALA A 20 -2.60 8.85 -5.52
CA ALA A 20 -2.78 8.62 -6.95
C ALA A 20 -3.24 7.19 -7.24
N THR A 21 -2.60 6.19 -6.64
CA THR A 21 -2.95 4.76 -6.80
C THR A 21 -4.42 4.50 -6.47
N PHE A 22 -4.90 5.00 -5.33
CA PHE A 22 -6.31 4.83 -4.95
C PHE A 22 -7.28 5.59 -5.85
N THR A 23 -6.88 6.76 -6.34
CA THR A 23 -7.69 7.56 -7.28
C THR A 23 -7.84 6.83 -8.61
N PHE A 24 -6.74 6.36 -9.20
CA PHE A 24 -6.77 5.62 -10.46
C PHE A 24 -7.44 4.26 -10.33
N PHE A 25 -7.33 3.61 -9.17
CA PHE A 25 -8.09 2.41 -8.88
C PHE A 25 -9.61 2.69 -8.89
N GLY A 26 -10.05 3.77 -8.24
CA GLY A 26 -11.45 4.19 -8.26
C GLY A 26 -11.94 4.49 -9.68
N GLN A 27 -11.14 5.20 -10.48
CA GLN A 27 -11.46 5.47 -11.88
C GLN A 27 -11.55 4.18 -12.72
N PHE A 28 -10.61 3.25 -12.54
CA PHE A 28 -10.65 1.94 -13.19
C PHE A 28 -11.96 1.20 -12.88
N LEU A 29 -12.42 1.19 -11.64
CA LEU A 29 -13.68 0.55 -11.25
C LEU A 29 -14.89 1.23 -11.89
N VAL A 30 -14.95 2.57 -11.88
CA VAL A 30 -16.02 3.34 -12.53
C VAL A 30 -16.09 2.99 -14.01
N PHE A 31 -14.95 2.88 -14.69
CA PHE A 31 -14.93 2.50 -16.10
C PHE A 31 -15.37 1.07 -16.32
N LEU A 32 -15.04 0.14 -15.42
CA LEU A 32 -15.42 -1.27 -15.57
C LEU A 32 -16.91 -1.53 -15.34
N THR A 33 -17.56 -0.73 -14.50
CA THR A 33 -18.95 -0.95 -14.10
C THR A 33 -19.94 -0.12 -14.92
N PRO A 34 -21.15 -0.65 -15.17
CA PRO A 34 -22.20 0.11 -15.87
C PRO A 34 -22.92 1.14 -14.97
N ASN A 35 -22.71 1.12 -13.66
CA ASN A 35 -23.41 1.97 -12.68
C ASN A 35 -22.45 2.41 -11.56
N ASP A 36 -22.46 3.70 -11.24
CA ASP A 36 -21.67 4.33 -10.19
C ASP A 36 -21.87 3.70 -8.80
N LEU A 37 -23.11 3.26 -8.48
CA LEU A 37 -23.38 2.56 -7.22
C LEU A 37 -22.63 1.23 -7.13
N MET A 38 -22.52 0.50 -8.24
CA MET A 38 -21.77 -0.75 -8.27
C MET A 38 -20.27 -0.50 -8.13
N ALA A 39 -19.76 0.57 -8.77
CA ALA A 39 -18.37 0.99 -8.62
C ALA A 39 -18.03 1.27 -7.16
N LEU A 40 -18.90 2.02 -6.45
CA LEU A 40 -18.71 2.36 -5.05
C LEU A 40 -18.71 1.12 -4.14
N LEU A 41 -19.64 0.19 -4.35
CA LEU A 41 -19.70 -1.05 -3.58
C LEU A 41 -18.45 -1.91 -3.79
N LEU A 42 -17.99 -2.05 -5.03
CA LEU A 42 -16.77 -2.79 -5.35
C LEU A 42 -15.54 -2.11 -4.74
N ALA A 43 -15.44 -0.78 -4.86
CA ALA A 43 -14.34 -0.02 -4.27
C ALA A 43 -14.27 -0.22 -2.76
N GLY A 44 -15.42 -0.15 -2.07
CA GLY A 44 -15.50 -0.40 -0.63
C GLY A 44 -15.08 -1.83 -0.26
N ALA A 45 -15.53 -2.83 -1.01
CA ALA A 45 -15.16 -4.23 -0.79
C ALA A 45 -13.65 -4.47 -0.97
N PHE A 46 -13.05 -3.92 -2.03
CA PHE A 46 -11.61 -4.02 -2.28
C PHE A 46 -10.78 -3.28 -1.22
N MET A 47 -11.20 -2.10 -0.79
CA MET A 47 -10.52 -1.36 0.28
C MET A 47 -10.54 -2.13 1.60
N PHE A 48 -11.69 -2.70 1.97
CA PHE A 48 -11.82 -3.54 3.16
C PHE A 48 -10.91 -4.77 3.06
N PHE A 49 -10.93 -5.45 1.91
CA PHE A 49 -10.09 -6.60 1.64
C PHE A 49 -8.60 -6.24 1.76
N TRP A 50 -8.13 -5.19 1.08
CA TRP A 50 -6.75 -4.75 1.15
C TRP A 50 -6.34 -4.30 2.55
N ASN A 51 -7.25 -3.74 3.34
CA ASN A 51 -6.96 -3.33 4.71
C ASN A 51 -6.71 -4.54 5.63
N ILE A 52 -7.55 -5.57 5.56
CA ILE A 52 -7.39 -6.81 6.34
C ILE A 52 -6.08 -7.52 5.98
N PHE A 53 -5.79 -7.66 4.70
CA PHE A 53 -4.62 -8.39 4.21
C PHE A 53 -3.37 -7.51 4.06
N SER A 54 -3.39 -6.27 4.55
CA SER A 54 -2.25 -5.35 4.45
C SER A 54 -1.02 -5.77 5.27
N GLY A 55 -1.18 -6.72 6.21
CA GLY A 55 -0.09 -7.16 7.09
C GLY A 55 0.09 -6.29 8.34
N PHE A 56 -0.71 -5.24 8.53
CA PHE A 56 -0.64 -4.36 9.70
C PHE A 56 -1.44 -4.88 10.90
N GLY A 57 -2.71 -5.24 10.68
CA GLY A 57 -3.57 -5.76 11.77
C GLY A 57 -3.14 -7.16 12.22
N ILE A 58 -2.77 -8.00 11.27
CA ILE A 58 -2.18 -9.31 11.50
C ILE A 58 -0.84 -9.32 10.74
N PRO A 59 0.31 -9.52 11.40
CA PRO A 59 1.59 -9.59 10.73
C PRO A 59 1.61 -10.72 9.70
N VAL A 60 2.23 -10.47 8.54
CA VAL A 60 2.34 -11.46 7.45
C VAL A 60 3.01 -12.75 7.94
N LYS A 61 3.99 -12.66 8.85
CA LYS A 61 4.67 -13.81 9.47
C LYS A 61 3.72 -14.75 10.23
N GLN A 62 2.59 -14.25 10.72
CA GLN A 62 1.60 -15.02 11.47
C GLN A 62 0.46 -15.53 10.58
N MET A 63 0.34 -15.04 9.34
CA MET A 63 -0.65 -15.52 8.41
C MET A 63 -0.26 -16.89 7.85
N PRO A 64 -1.23 -17.79 7.62
CA PRO A 64 -0.93 -19.03 6.92
C PRO A 64 -0.49 -18.73 5.48
N ALA A 65 0.43 -19.54 4.94
CA ALA A 65 1.08 -19.29 3.64
C ALA A 65 0.10 -19.08 2.47
N TYR A 66 -1.05 -19.77 2.50
CA TYR A 66 -2.10 -19.64 1.48
C TYR A 66 -2.88 -18.32 1.54
N LEU A 67 -2.75 -17.51 2.61
CA LEU A 67 -3.28 -16.14 2.70
C LEU A 67 -2.17 -15.10 2.63
N ALA A 68 -0.96 -15.45 3.07
CA ALA A 68 0.18 -14.54 3.06
C ALA A 68 0.48 -14.00 1.65
N TRP A 69 0.29 -14.80 0.58
CA TRP A 69 0.52 -14.30 -0.78
C TRP A 69 -0.38 -13.10 -1.17
N VAL A 70 -1.55 -12.97 -0.56
CA VAL A 70 -2.52 -11.88 -0.85
C VAL A 70 -1.97 -10.53 -0.40
N SER A 71 -1.18 -10.49 0.67
CA SER A 71 -0.57 -9.23 1.14
C SER A 71 0.40 -8.66 0.11
N TYR A 72 1.14 -9.52 -0.59
CA TYR A 72 2.07 -9.11 -1.66
C TYR A 72 1.38 -8.61 -2.94
N VAL A 73 0.08 -8.86 -3.13
CA VAL A 73 -0.69 -8.31 -4.27
C VAL A 73 -1.43 -7.02 -3.86
N SER A 74 -1.47 -6.72 -2.57
CA SER A 74 -2.16 -5.55 -2.03
C SER A 74 -1.25 -4.31 -2.07
N PRO A 75 -1.62 -3.24 -2.79
CA PRO A 75 -0.84 -1.99 -2.76
C PRO A 75 -0.77 -1.43 -1.33
N THR A 76 -1.79 -1.65 -0.50
CA THR A 76 -1.86 -1.18 0.89
C THR A 76 -0.77 -1.78 1.77
N SER A 77 -0.33 -3.02 1.51
CA SER A 77 0.74 -3.64 2.30
C SER A 77 2.06 -2.88 2.14
N TYR A 78 2.44 -2.59 0.89
CA TYR A 78 3.62 -1.79 0.58
C TYR A 78 3.48 -0.33 1.01
N ILE A 79 2.26 0.22 1.02
CA ILE A 79 2.00 1.55 1.57
C ILE A 79 2.34 1.63 3.04
N ILE A 80 1.83 0.67 3.83
CA ILE A 80 2.08 0.66 5.28
C ILE A 80 3.55 0.37 5.57
N GLN A 81 4.15 -0.64 4.94
CA GLN A 81 5.57 -0.94 5.10
C GLN A 81 6.44 0.29 4.76
N GLY A 82 6.22 0.91 3.60
CA GLY A 82 6.97 2.08 3.17
C GLY A 82 6.83 3.25 4.14
N LEU A 83 5.61 3.58 4.57
CA LEU A 83 5.37 4.67 5.52
C LEU A 83 5.98 4.38 6.90
N CYS A 84 5.80 3.17 7.44
CA CYS A 84 6.40 2.78 8.71
C CYS A 84 7.93 2.83 8.64
N SER A 85 8.54 2.27 7.60
CA SER A 85 10.00 2.32 7.42
C SER A 85 10.51 3.76 7.26
N ILE A 86 9.82 4.63 6.51
CA ILE A 86 10.23 6.03 6.34
C ILE A 86 10.14 6.80 7.67
N ILE A 87 9.05 6.65 8.41
CA ILE A 87 8.77 7.48 9.59
C ILE A 87 9.50 6.97 10.83
N LEU A 88 9.47 5.66 11.03
CA LEU A 88 9.87 5.02 12.28
C LEU A 88 11.14 4.18 12.16
N GLY A 89 11.57 3.85 10.94
CA GLY A 89 12.68 2.92 10.72
C GLY A 89 14.05 3.43 11.18
N ASN A 90 14.21 4.74 11.39
CA ASN A 90 15.41 5.34 12.00
C ASN A 90 15.14 5.91 13.41
N SER A 91 14.07 5.47 14.07
CA SER A 91 13.73 5.96 15.41
C SER A 91 14.51 5.20 16.49
N GLU A 92 15.20 5.93 17.36
CA GLU A 92 15.86 5.39 18.56
C GLU A 92 14.94 5.31 19.78
N VAL A 93 13.65 5.65 19.61
CA VAL A 93 12.68 5.60 20.69
C VAL A 93 12.51 4.16 21.16
N VAL A 94 12.71 3.95 22.46
CA VAL A 94 12.53 2.64 23.10
C VAL A 94 11.07 2.49 23.52
N ILE A 95 10.48 1.36 23.15
CA ILE A 95 9.14 0.94 23.55
C ILE A 95 9.23 -0.38 24.29
N ASP A 96 8.27 -0.61 25.19
CA ASP A 96 8.04 -1.94 25.74
C ASP A 96 7.09 -2.70 24.82
N ALA A 97 7.66 -3.54 23.96
CA ALA A 97 6.90 -4.39 23.05
C ALA A 97 6.83 -5.81 23.59
N PHE A 98 5.65 -6.17 24.10
CA PHE A 98 5.37 -7.50 24.68
C PHE A 98 6.28 -7.89 25.85
N GLY A 99 6.59 -6.94 26.76
CA GLY A 99 7.44 -7.19 27.93
C GLY A 99 8.94 -7.21 27.61
N LYS A 100 9.33 -6.74 26.43
CA LYS A 100 10.72 -6.61 25.99
C LYS A 100 10.99 -5.16 25.58
N PRO A 101 11.88 -4.44 26.29
CA PRO A 101 12.32 -3.12 25.88
C PRO A 101 13.16 -3.23 24.61
N GLN A 102 12.71 -2.58 23.54
CA GLN A 102 13.39 -2.55 22.25
C GLN A 102 13.10 -1.24 21.52
N THR A 103 13.93 -0.87 20.55
CA THR A 103 13.66 0.31 19.72
C THR A 103 12.48 0.05 18.78
N ILE A 104 11.76 1.10 18.40
CA ILE A 104 10.65 0.97 17.44
C ILE A 104 11.17 0.41 16.10
N SER A 105 12.35 0.81 15.66
CA SER A 105 12.98 0.30 14.43
C SER A 105 13.25 -1.20 14.50
N GLN A 106 13.78 -1.71 15.60
CA GLN A 106 13.97 -3.15 15.83
C GLN A 106 12.63 -3.90 15.85
N PHE A 107 11.63 -3.34 16.53
CA PHE A 107 10.31 -3.94 16.59
C PHE A 107 9.67 -4.11 15.20
N LEU A 108 9.83 -3.12 14.31
CA LEU A 108 9.34 -3.17 12.94
C LEU A 108 9.97 -4.32 12.13
N VAL A 109 11.26 -4.58 12.30
CA VAL A 109 11.95 -5.68 11.63
C VAL A 109 11.54 -7.03 12.23
N ASP A 110 11.61 -7.15 13.57
CA ASP A 110 11.38 -8.42 14.25
C ASP A 110 9.93 -8.90 14.10
N TYR A 111 8.96 -8.00 14.31
CA TYR A 111 7.53 -8.34 14.33
C TYR A 111 6.88 -8.26 12.94
N PHE A 112 7.18 -7.21 12.15
CA PHE A 112 6.52 -6.95 10.86
C PHE A 112 7.36 -7.28 9.62
N ASP A 113 8.66 -7.57 9.75
CA ASP A 113 9.60 -7.70 8.62
C ASP A 113 9.80 -6.41 7.81
N TYR A 114 9.60 -5.26 8.44
CA TYR A 114 9.69 -3.97 7.74
C TYR A 114 11.12 -3.46 7.75
N GLU A 115 11.88 -3.85 6.74
CA GLU A 115 13.25 -3.37 6.53
C GLU A 115 13.27 -1.88 6.17
N TYR A 116 14.23 -1.14 6.75
CA TYR A 116 14.40 0.28 6.48
C TYR A 116 14.83 0.54 5.03
N ASP A 117 15.74 -0.27 4.50
CA ASP A 117 16.31 -0.09 3.15
C ASP A 117 15.31 -0.42 2.04
N PHE A 118 14.28 -1.22 2.34
CA PHE A 118 13.23 -1.58 1.40
C PHE A 118 12.24 -0.43 1.11
N ARG A 119 12.30 0.67 1.87
CA ARG A 119 11.36 1.81 1.75
C ARG A 119 11.25 2.40 0.33
N TYR A 120 12.36 2.50 -0.39
CA TYR A 120 12.36 3.04 -1.75
C TYR A 120 11.78 2.06 -2.77
N ALA A 121 11.99 0.76 -2.53
CA ALA A 121 11.33 -0.28 -3.30
C ALA A 121 9.81 -0.23 -3.12
N CYS A 122 9.32 0.00 -1.89
CA CYS A 122 7.89 0.20 -1.63
C CYS A 122 7.31 1.35 -2.47
N VAL A 123 7.98 2.50 -2.53
CA VAL A 123 7.55 3.64 -3.37
C VAL A 123 7.46 3.22 -4.85
N GLY A 124 8.47 2.52 -5.36
CA GLY A 124 8.48 2.02 -6.73
C GLY A 124 7.38 1.00 -7.03
N ILE A 125 7.11 0.06 -6.12
CA ILE A 125 6.06 -0.94 -6.26
C ILE A 125 4.69 -0.28 -6.29
N VAL A 126 4.41 0.66 -5.38
CA VAL A 126 3.12 1.38 -5.36
C VAL A 126 2.97 2.24 -6.63
N ALA A 127 4.05 2.86 -7.11
CA ALA A 127 4.03 3.54 -8.42
C ALA A 127 3.73 2.57 -9.58
N GLY A 128 4.25 1.34 -9.52
CA GLY A 128 3.92 0.28 -10.47
C GLY A 128 2.44 -0.09 -10.47
N PHE A 129 1.83 -0.25 -9.30
CA PHE A 129 0.38 -0.46 -9.17
C PHE A 129 -0.42 0.73 -9.71
N CYS A 130 0.02 1.96 -9.43
CA CYS A 130 -0.59 3.17 -9.97
C CYS A 130 -0.63 3.13 -11.51
N LEU A 131 0.52 2.85 -12.14
CA LEU A 131 0.62 2.72 -13.60
C LEU A 131 -0.25 1.58 -14.13
N LEU A 132 -0.30 0.44 -13.44
CA LEU A 132 -1.16 -0.68 -13.80
C LEU A 132 -2.63 -0.24 -13.84
N PHE A 133 -3.13 0.46 -12.81
CA PHE A 133 -4.51 0.93 -12.78
C PHE A 133 -4.81 1.98 -13.86
N ILE A 134 -3.86 2.86 -14.17
CA ILE A 134 -4.00 3.80 -15.29
C ILE A 134 -4.14 3.03 -16.62
N LEU A 135 -3.29 2.02 -16.84
CA LEU A 135 -3.31 1.22 -18.07
C LEU A 135 -4.59 0.40 -18.19
N THR A 136 -5.00 -0.30 -17.14
CA THR A 136 -6.23 -1.09 -17.15
C THR A 136 -7.47 -0.22 -17.26
N GLY A 137 -7.50 0.94 -16.59
CA GLY A 137 -8.58 1.93 -16.74
C GLY A 137 -8.67 2.47 -18.16
N SER A 138 -7.53 2.83 -18.77
CA SER A 138 -7.49 3.29 -20.16
C SER A 138 -7.93 2.22 -21.16
N LEU A 139 -7.58 0.96 -20.92
CA LEU A 139 -8.03 -0.17 -21.74
C LEU A 139 -9.54 -0.41 -21.56
N ALA A 140 -10.04 -0.41 -20.34
CA ALA A 140 -11.48 -0.57 -20.04
C ALA A 140 -12.31 0.48 -20.77
N LEU A 141 -11.89 1.75 -20.73
CA LEU A 141 -12.51 2.83 -21.51
C LEU A 141 -12.53 2.54 -23.01
N LYS A 142 -11.40 2.10 -23.59
CA LYS A 142 -11.32 1.81 -25.02
C LYS A 142 -12.24 0.67 -25.45
N PHE A 143 -12.28 -0.42 -24.68
CA PHE A 143 -13.13 -1.58 -24.99
C PHE A 143 -14.62 -1.28 -24.81
N LEU A 144 -15.00 -0.58 -23.73
CA LEU A 144 -16.41 -0.29 -23.45
C LEU A 144 -16.97 0.81 -24.36
N ASN A 145 -16.17 1.80 -24.73
CA ASN A 145 -16.56 2.78 -25.76
C ASN A 145 -16.81 2.10 -27.12
N PHE A 146 -16.10 1.02 -27.44
CA PHE A 146 -16.32 0.24 -28.66
C PHE A 146 -17.64 -0.55 -28.65
N ASN A 147 -18.17 -0.90 -27.47
CA ASN A 147 -19.39 -1.69 -27.33
C ASN A 147 -20.68 -0.84 -27.28
N ILE A 148 -20.57 0.48 -27.17
CA ILE A 148 -21.71 1.42 -27.04
C ILE A 148 -22.01 2.15 -28.37
N ARG A 149 -21.16 2.02 -29.41
CA ARG A 149 -21.32 2.68 -30.72
C ARG A 149 -21.47 1.68 -31.85
#